data_AF-A0AAV4GZ82-F1
#
_entry.id   AF-A0AAV4GZ82-F1
#
_cell.length_a   1.000
_cell.length_b   1.000
_cell.length_c   1.000
_cell.angle_alpha   90.00
_cell.angle_beta   90.00
_cell.angle_gamma   90.00
#
_symmetry.space_group_name_H-M   'P 1'
#
loop_
_entity.id
_entity.type
_entity.pdbx_description
1 polymer ?
#
loop_
_entity_poly.entity_id
_entity_poly.type
_entity_poly.pdbx_seq_one_letter_code
_entity_poly.pdbx_strand_id
1 'polypeptide(L)'
;MTTVNTLFKQLVRRLYTWKSPGDVRRNKIDYILMSLRFKNNAVNSRTYPGADIGFDHNPVIMQMTMKLKIPHSKQTKTVKYCTKLLRLPEEAEKYAALAKNNLNVFM
;
A
#
# COMPACT_ATOMS: atom_id res chain seq x y z
N MET A 1 -12.63 -18.60 -0.31
CA MET A 1 -11.68 -17.52 0.04
C MET A 1 -12.45 -16.42 0.77
N THR A 2 -11.81 -15.61 1.61
CA THR A 2 -12.49 -14.54 2.37
C THR A 2 -11.76 -13.22 2.20
N THR A 3 -12.54 -12.17 1.96
CA THR A 3 -12.05 -10.80 1.84
C THR A 3 -11.96 -10.16 3.22
N VAL A 4 -10.75 -9.93 3.73
CA VAL A 4 -10.54 -9.59 5.15
C VAL A 4 -10.98 -8.17 5.48
N ASN A 5 -10.79 -7.24 4.55
CA ASN A 5 -11.16 -5.82 4.73
C ASN A 5 -12.68 -5.56 4.74
N THR A 6 -13.52 -6.60 4.59
CA THR A 6 -15.00 -6.52 4.75
C THR A 6 -15.50 -7.23 6.00
N LEU A 7 -14.62 -7.91 6.75
CA LEU A 7 -15.02 -8.69 7.93
C LEU A 7 -15.31 -7.83 9.17
N PHE A 8 -14.77 -6.63 9.23
CA PHE A 8 -14.82 -5.77 10.41
C PHE A 8 -15.58 -4.49 10.09
N LYS A 9 -16.44 -4.05 11.02
CA LYS A 9 -17.07 -2.74 10.95
C LYS A 9 -16.01 -1.66 11.17
N GLN A 10 -15.83 -0.77 10.21
CA GLN A 10 -14.92 0.36 10.29
C GLN A 10 -15.67 1.67 10.07
N LEU A 11 -15.09 2.78 10.53
CA LEU A 11 -15.55 4.12 10.17
C LEU A 11 -15.50 4.31 8.65
N VAL A 12 -16.44 5.07 8.09
CA VAL A 12 -16.56 5.33 6.64
C VAL A 12 -15.23 5.81 6.02
N ARG A 13 -14.49 6.65 6.77
CA ARG A 13 -13.18 7.16 6.33
C ARG A 13 -12.09 6.09 6.14
N ARG A 14 -12.31 4.86 6.62
CA ARG A 14 -11.37 3.73 6.57
C ARG A 14 -11.84 2.60 5.63
N LEU A 15 -12.86 2.86 4.81
CA LEU A 15 -13.42 1.86 3.90
C LEU A 15 -12.86 1.97 2.48
N TYR A 16 -12.45 3.16 2.05
CA TYR A 16 -11.96 3.41 0.69
C TYR A 16 -10.43 3.26 0.62
N THR A 17 -9.98 2.67 -0.48
CA THR A 17 -8.57 2.39 -0.78
C THR A 17 -8.05 3.26 -1.91
N TRP A 18 -8.91 3.99 -2.59
CA TRP A 18 -8.54 4.87 -3.69
C TRP A 18 -9.40 6.13 -3.69
N LYS A 19 -8.80 7.26 -4.07
CA LYS A 19 -9.47 8.55 -4.27
C LYS A 19 -9.20 9.05 -5.67
N SER A 20 -10.22 9.51 -6.38
CA SER A 20 -9.98 10.19 -7.66
C SER A 20 -9.19 11.48 -7.45
N PRO A 21 -8.46 11.96 -8.47
CA PRO A 21 -7.96 13.33 -8.48
C PRO A 21 -9.08 14.32 -8.11
N GLY A 22 -8.76 15.29 -7.25
CA GLY A 22 -9.74 16.24 -6.71
C GLY A 22 -10.71 15.68 -5.65
N ASP A 23 -10.51 14.44 -5.15
CA ASP A 23 -11.33 13.80 -4.10
C ASP A 23 -12.83 13.69 -4.44
N VAL A 24 -13.17 13.66 -5.73
CA VAL A 24 -14.56 13.60 -6.23
C VAL A 24 -15.20 12.23 -5.96
N ARG A 25 -14.42 11.15 -6.09
CA ARG A 25 -14.88 9.77 -5.86
C ARG A 25 -13.93 9.01 -4.97
N ARG A 26 -14.48 8.13 -4.14
CA ARG A 26 -13.74 7.24 -3.26
C ARG A 26 -14.18 5.80 -3.48
N ASN A 27 -13.25 4.93 -3.83
CA ASN A 27 -13.52 3.55 -4.20
C ASN A 27 -12.77 2.57 -3.29
N LYS A 28 -13.27 1.33 -3.22
CA LYS A 28 -12.63 0.21 -2.55
C LYS A 28 -12.22 -0.81 -3.61
N ILE A 29 -10.97 -0.74 -4.06
CA ILE A 29 -10.44 -1.58 -5.13
C ILE A 29 -9.28 -2.47 -4.68
N ASP A 30 -8.71 -2.18 -3.51
CA ASP A 30 -7.62 -2.97 -2.94
C ASP A 30 -8.14 -3.91 -1.84
N TYR A 31 -7.77 -5.18 -1.92
CA TYR A 31 -8.30 -6.23 -1.07
C TYR A 31 -7.21 -7.14 -0.53
N ILE A 32 -7.30 -7.45 0.76
CA ILE A 32 -6.52 -8.52 1.38
C ILE A 32 -7.39 -9.77 1.38
N LEU A 33 -6.97 -10.78 0.64
CA LEU A 33 -7.66 -12.05 0.54
C LEU A 33 -6.97 -13.09 1.43
N MET A 34 -7.77 -13.89 2.12
CA MET A 34 -7.29 -14.92 3.04
C MET A 34 -8.04 -16.24 2.81
N SER A 35 -7.36 -17.36 3.04
CA SER A 35 -8.03 -18.67 3.08
C SER A 35 -9.05 -18.72 4.22
N LEU A 36 -10.21 -19.36 4.00
CA LEU A 36 -11.24 -19.50 5.03
C LEU A 36 -10.69 -20.15 6.30
N ARG A 37 -9.76 -21.10 6.14
CA ARG A 37 -9.09 -21.81 7.25
C ARG A 37 -8.46 -20.85 8.27
N PHE A 38 -7.93 -19.72 7.80
CA PHE A 38 -7.22 -18.75 8.66
C PHE A 38 -8.06 -17.53 8.99
N LYS A 39 -9.34 -17.48 8.57
CA LYS A 39 -10.22 -16.33 8.80
C LYS A 39 -10.26 -15.91 10.27
N ASN A 40 -10.30 -16.87 11.19
CA ASN A 40 -10.35 -16.61 12.63
C ASN A 40 -9.04 -16.03 13.21
N ASN A 41 -7.95 -16.05 12.44
CA ASN A 41 -6.69 -15.42 12.85
C ASN A 41 -6.66 -13.91 12.53
N ALA A 42 -7.56 -13.41 11.68
CA ALA A 42 -7.67 -11.98 11.43
C ALA A 42 -8.29 -11.30 12.66
N VAL A 43 -7.59 -10.31 13.21
CA VAL A 43 -8.04 -9.51 14.38
C VAL A 43 -8.72 -8.24 13.92
N ASN A 44 -8.17 -7.59 12.89
CA ASN A 44 -8.71 -6.35 12.35
C ASN A 44 -8.21 -6.13 10.93
N SER A 45 -8.96 -5.36 10.14
CA SER A 45 -8.47 -4.81 8.87
C SER A 45 -9.11 -3.47 8.57
N ARG A 46 -8.30 -2.53 8.10
CA ARG A 46 -8.70 -1.14 7.82
C ARG A 46 -7.77 -0.48 6.83
N THR A 47 -8.26 0.52 6.11
CA THR A 47 -7.37 1.39 5.32
C THR A 47 -6.64 2.38 6.22
N TYR A 48 -5.50 2.87 5.76
CA TYR A 48 -4.67 3.83 6.47
C TYR A 48 -4.46 5.10 5.61
N PRO A 49 -5.44 6.02 5.61
CA PRO A 49 -5.39 7.23 4.77
C PRO A 49 -4.34 8.28 5.20
N GLY A 50 -3.74 8.11 6.37
CA GLY A 50 -2.68 8.98 6.88
C GLY A 50 -1.27 8.52 6.50
N ALA A 51 -1.13 7.48 5.68
CA ALA A 51 0.16 7.16 5.09
C ALA A 51 0.43 8.20 4.00
N ASP A 52 1.47 9.00 4.20
CA ASP A 52 1.97 9.93 3.20
C ASP A 52 2.69 9.14 2.10
N ILE A 53 1.91 8.60 1.17
CA ILE A 53 2.40 7.76 0.08
C ILE A 53 2.45 8.53 -1.25
N GLY A 54 2.04 9.80 -1.30
CA GLY A 54 2.11 10.60 -2.53
C GLY A 54 1.29 10.07 -3.71
N PHE A 55 0.46 9.04 -3.49
CA PHE A 55 -0.41 8.43 -4.50
C PHE A 55 -1.88 8.49 -4.06
N ASP A 56 -2.77 8.34 -5.03
CA ASP A 56 -4.22 8.26 -4.93
C ASP A 56 -4.74 7.03 -4.14
N HIS A 57 -3.86 6.06 -3.85
CA HIS A 57 -4.16 4.86 -3.08
C HIS A 57 -3.88 4.99 -1.57
N ASN A 58 -4.81 4.51 -0.75
CA ASN A 58 -4.60 4.29 0.68
C ASN A 58 -4.28 2.82 0.94
N PRO A 59 -3.17 2.51 1.61
CA PRO A 59 -2.82 1.13 1.94
C PRO A 59 -3.87 0.49 2.86
N VAL A 60 -4.14 -0.78 2.62
CA VAL A 60 -4.96 -1.63 3.49
C VAL A 60 -4.04 -2.35 4.46
N ILE A 61 -4.33 -2.25 5.74
CA ILE A 61 -3.59 -2.94 6.79
C ILE A 61 -4.48 -4.02 7.38
N MET A 62 -3.90 -5.18 7.64
CA MET A 62 -4.53 -6.27 8.39
C MET A 62 -3.66 -6.59 9.61
N GLN A 63 -4.31 -6.68 10.76
CA GLN A 63 -3.73 -7.24 11.98
C GLN A 63 -4.20 -8.69 12.10
N MET A 64 -3.26 -9.60 12.32
CA MET A 64 -3.57 -11.02 12.48
C MET A 64 -2.68 -11.68 13.53
N THR A 65 -3.19 -12.72 14.17
CA THR A 65 -2.49 -13.54 15.15
C THR A 65 -2.12 -14.88 14.53
N MET A 66 -0.88 -15.03 14.08
CA MET A 66 -0.35 -16.32 13.63
C MET A 66 1.16 -16.39 13.83
N LYS A 67 1.68 -17.61 14.03
CA LYS A 67 3.13 -17.86 14.03
C LYS A 67 3.58 -18.11 12.59
N LEU A 68 4.43 -17.23 12.07
CA LEU A 68 5.05 -17.42 10.76
C LEU A 68 6.25 -18.36 10.91
N LYS A 69 6.40 -19.30 9.96
CA LYS A 69 7.64 -20.09 9.85
C LYS A 69 8.67 -19.26 9.10
N ILE A 70 9.90 -19.22 9.61
CA ILE A 70 11.02 -18.63 8.86
C ILE A 70 11.41 -19.63 7.77
N PRO A 71 11.27 -19.27 6.48
CA PRO A 71 11.69 -20.15 5.40
C PRO A 71 13.22 -20.31 5.47
N HIS A 72 13.69 -21.56 5.39
CA HIS A 72 15.12 -21.89 5.32
C HIS A 72 15.68 -21.76 3.90
N SER A 73 14.86 -21.37 2.92
CA SER A 73 15.32 -21.19 1.54
C SER A 73 16.06 -19.86 1.37
N LYS A 74 16.97 -19.80 0.39
CA LYS A 74 17.62 -18.56 -0.02
C LYS A 74 16.53 -17.56 -0.40
N GLN A 75 16.33 -16.55 0.45
CA GLN A 75 15.50 -15.40 0.09
C GLN A 75 16.03 -14.84 -1.23
N THR A 76 15.15 -14.52 -2.19
CA THR A 76 15.54 -13.76 -3.36
C THR A 76 16.22 -12.48 -2.87
N LYS A 77 17.46 -12.23 -3.32
CA LYS A 77 18.17 -11.01 -2.92
C LYS A 77 17.30 -9.82 -3.33
N THR A 78 16.80 -9.07 -2.35
CA THR A 78 16.16 -7.78 -2.61
C THR A 78 17.17 -6.89 -3.31
N VAL A 79 16.81 -6.37 -4.48
CA VAL A 79 17.64 -5.41 -5.21
C VAL A 79 17.72 -4.17 -4.33
N LYS A 80 18.90 -3.91 -3.76
CA LYS A 80 19.17 -2.66 -3.05
C LYS A 80 19.52 -1.61 -4.10
N TYR A 81 18.62 -0.65 -4.31
CA TYR A 81 18.90 0.52 -5.14
C TYR A 81 19.94 1.41 -4.46
N CYS A 82 20.94 1.87 -5.23
CA CYS A 82 21.93 2.81 -4.73
C CYS A 82 21.32 4.22 -4.66
N THR A 83 20.84 4.62 -3.49
CA THR A 83 20.24 5.95 -3.26
C THR A 83 21.28 7.07 -3.08
N LYS A 84 22.57 6.78 -3.27
CA LYS A 84 23.66 7.76 -3.06
C LYS A 84 23.55 8.94 -4.02
N LEU A 85 23.18 8.70 -5.28
CA LEU A 85 23.04 9.75 -6.29
C LEU A 85 21.91 10.72 -5.99
N LEU A 86 20.81 10.24 -5.39
CA LEU A 86 19.68 11.08 -4.96
C LEU A 86 20.02 11.98 -3.76
N ARG A 87 21.19 11.82 -3.13
CA ARG A 87 21.65 12.74 -2.08
C ARG A 87 22.35 13.97 -2.63
N LEU A 88 22.77 13.93 -3.90
CA LEU A 88 23.31 15.09 -4.58
C LEU A 88 22.15 16.00 -5.03
N PRO A 89 22.16 17.29 -4.68
CA PRO A 89 21.03 18.18 -4.93
C PRO A 89 20.70 18.32 -6.43
N GLU A 90 21.73 18.41 -7.28
CA GLU A 90 21.56 18.53 -8.73
C GLU A 90 20.86 17.32 -9.36
N GLU A 91 21.31 16.12 -9.00
CA GLU A 91 20.69 14.87 -9.49
C GLU A 91 19.28 14.71 -8.91
N ALA A 92 19.07 15.03 -7.64
CA ALA A 92 17.75 14.98 -7.01
C ALA A 92 16.74 15.89 -7.72
N GLU A 93 17.12 17.12 -8.06
CA GLU A 93 16.28 18.07 -8.79
C GLU A 93 15.96 17.58 -10.21
N LYS A 94 16.97 17.06 -10.92
CA LYS A 94 16.80 16.49 -12.25
C LYS A 94 15.82 15.32 -12.26
N TYR A 95 15.96 14.38 -11.32
CA TYR A 95 15.03 13.25 -11.19
C TYR A 95 13.64 13.71 -10.75
N ALA A 96 13.52 14.73 -9.88
CA ALA A 96 12.24 15.31 -9.50
C ALA A 96 11.53 15.99 -10.67
N ALA A 97 12.27 16.70 -11.53
CA ALA A 97 11.73 17.31 -12.74
C ALA A 97 11.23 16.25 -13.73
N LEU A 98 12.00 15.19 -13.95
CA LEU A 98 11.62 14.09 -14.82
C LEU A 98 10.39 13.32 -14.29
N ALA A 99 10.31 13.09 -12.97
CA ALA A 99 9.15 12.47 -12.34
C ALA A 99 7.88 13.33 -12.52
N LYS A 100 7.96 14.65 -12.33
CA LYS A 100 6.85 15.58 -12.57
C LYS A 100 6.38 15.57 -14.02
N ASN A 101 7.32 15.57 -14.97
CA ASN A 101 6.98 15.53 -16.39
C ASN A 101 6.27 14.23 -16.78
N ASN A 102 6.70 13.09 -16.24
CA ASN A 102 6.05 11.82 -16.50
C ASN A 102 4.66 11.72 -15.85
N LEU A 103 4.46 12.32 -14.67
CA LEU A 103 3.13 12.36 -14.01
C LEU A 103 2.13 13.23 -14.79
N ASN A 104 2.58 14.32 -15.41
CA ASN A 104 1.74 15.19 -16.25
C ASN A 104 1.29 14.54 -17.57
N VAL A 105 1.88 13.42 -17.99
CA VAL A 105 1.47 12.68 -19.19
C VAL A 105 0.30 11.73 -18.88
N PHE A 106 0.04 11.44 -17.60
CA PHE A 106 -1.04 10.53 -17.15
C PHE A 106 -2.22 11.25 -16.46
N MET A 107 -2.19 12.58 -16.37
CA MET A 107 -3.35 13.43 -16.00
C MET A 107 -3.97 14.05 -17.24
#